data_AF-A0A2I0PUT9-F1
#
_entry.id   AF-A0A2I0PUT9-F1
#
_cell.length_a   1.000
_cell.length_b   1.000
_cell.length_c   1.000
_cell.angle_alpha   90.00
_cell.angle_beta   90.00
_cell.angle_gamma   90.00
#
_symmetry.space_group_name_H-M   'P 1'
#
loop_
_entity.id
_entity.type
_entity.pdbx_description
1 polymer ?
#
loop_
_entity_poly.entity_id
_entity_poly.type
_entity_poly.pdbx_seq_one_letter_code
_entity_poly.pdbx_strand_id
1 'polypeptide(L)'
;MLDHCPGAANLRTPTLAIKKCPRCGEEVELFSNDISVKCSCGFEVYNDIASCVQWCKHAKECVGEEMYSKIMAQKTAPEKK
;
A
#
# COMPACT_ATOMS: atom_id res chain seq x y z
N MET A 1 -16.80 4.34 22.11
CA MET A 1 -15.44 4.91 22.04
C MET A 1 -14.79 4.32 20.81
N LEU A 2 -14.04 5.10 20.02
CA LEU A 2 -13.29 4.55 18.90
C LEU A 2 -11.85 4.44 19.38
N ASP A 3 -11.51 3.31 20.01
CA ASP A 3 -10.21 3.07 20.65
C ASP A 3 -9.05 3.03 19.63
N HIS A 4 -9.39 3.03 18.34
CA HIS A 4 -8.49 2.76 17.23
C HIS A 4 -8.86 3.53 15.97
N CYS A 5 -7.86 4.04 15.25
CA CYS A 5 -8.06 4.61 13.91
C CYS A 5 -8.73 3.57 12.99
N PRO A 6 -9.92 3.86 12.42
CA PRO A 6 -10.65 2.91 11.57
C PRO A 6 -9.92 2.70 10.24
N GLY A 7 -9.23 3.73 9.74
CA GLY A 7 -8.36 3.62 8.57
C GLY A 7 -7.14 2.71 8.78
N ALA A 8 -6.80 2.38 10.04
CA ALA A 8 -5.73 1.45 10.36
C ALA A 8 -6.23 0.01 10.60
N ALA A 9 -7.52 -0.29 10.41
CA ALA A 9 -8.07 -1.63 10.61
C ALA A 9 -7.34 -2.67 9.75
N ASN A 10 -7.21 -2.41 8.45
CA ASN A 10 -6.53 -3.30 7.50
C ASN A 10 -5.00 -3.27 7.63
N LEU A 11 -4.44 -2.37 8.44
CA LEU A 11 -3.01 -2.33 8.77
C LEU A 11 -2.71 -3.20 10.00
N ARG A 12 -3.57 -3.14 11.03
CA ARG A 12 -3.45 -3.95 12.24
C ARG A 12 -3.86 -5.39 12.04
N THR A 13 -4.85 -5.62 11.19
CA THR A 13 -5.33 -6.94 10.81
C THR A 13 -5.25 -7.04 9.29
N PRO A 14 -4.08 -7.44 8.75
CA PRO A 14 -3.90 -7.55 7.31
C PRO A 14 -4.91 -8.51 6.69
N THR A 15 -5.59 -8.04 5.66
CA THR A 15 -6.51 -8.83 4.86
C THR A 15 -5.86 -9.12 3.53
N LEU A 16 -5.97 -10.36 3.07
CA LEU A 16 -5.53 -10.75 1.73
C LEU A 16 -6.61 -10.40 0.71
N ALA A 17 -6.22 -9.74 -0.39
CA ALA A 17 -7.08 -9.50 -1.53
C ALA A 17 -6.44 -10.10 -2.80
N ILE A 18 -7.26 -10.74 -3.64
CA ILE A 18 -6.83 -11.18 -4.96
C ILE A 18 -7.17 -10.08 -5.96
N LYS A 19 -6.15 -9.47 -6.57
CA LYS A 19 -6.29 -8.47 -7.64
C LYS A 19 -5.82 -9.07 -8.96
N LYS A 20 -6.43 -8.67 -10.08
CA LYS A 20 -5.93 -9.04 -11.41
C LYS A 20 -4.85 -8.06 -11.86
N CYS A 21 -3.73 -8.59 -12.36
CA CYS A 21 -2.68 -7.79 -12.94
C CYS A 21 -3.21 -7.05 -14.18
N PRO A 22 -3.07 -5.72 -14.29
CA PRO A 22 -3.56 -4.96 -15.43
C PRO A 22 -2.77 -5.23 -16.72
N ARG A 23 -1.58 -5.85 -16.62
CA ARG A 23 -0.73 -6.16 -17.78
C ARG A 23 -1.02 -7.53 -18.39
N CYS A 24 -1.05 -8.59 -17.57
CA CYS A 24 -1.21 -9.97 -18.06
C CYS A 24 -2.52 -10.64 -17.64
N GLY A 25 -3.31 -10.02 -16.76
CA GLY A 25 -4.59 -10.56 -16.28
C GLY A 25 -4.45 -11.63 -15.19
N GLU A 26 -3.24 -12.02 -14.81
CA GLU A 26 -3.00 -13.03 -13.78
C GLU A 26 -3.43 -12.52 -12.40
N GLU A 27 -3.92 -13.44 -11.57
CA GLU A 27 -4.31 -13.17 -10.20
C GLU A 27 -3.05 -13.01 -9.34
N VAL A 28 -2.96 -11.87 -8.65
CA VAL A 28 -1.92 -11.59 -7.69
C VAL A 28 -2.53 -11.43 -6.30
N GLU A 29 -1.89 -12.10 -5.35
CA GLU A 29 -2.16 -11.97 -3.93
C GLU A 29 -1.52 -10.69 -3.41
N LEU A 30 -2.35 -9.81 -2.84
CA LEU A 30 -1.93 -8.52 -2.33
C LEU A 30 -2.48 -8.34 -0.92
N PHE A 31 -1.60 -8.23 0.08
CA PHE A 31 -2.04 -7.92 1.43
C PHE A 31 -2.34 -6.43 1.56
N SER A 32 -3.30 -6.10 2.40
CA SER A 32 -3.69 -4.71 2.65
C SER A 32 -2.57 -3.82 3.21
N ASN A 33 -1.52 -4.40 3.77
CA ASN A 33 -0.33 -3.70 4.25
C ASN A 33 0.85 -3.69 3.27
N ASP A 34 0.76 -4.39 2.13
CA ASP A 34 1.79 -4.30 1.08
C ASP A 34 1.69 -2.96 0.36
N ILE A 35 2.84 -2.37 -0.01
CA ILE A 35 2.88 -1.20 -0.91
C ILE A 35 2.62 -1.65 -2.35
N SER A 36 3.27 -2.74 -2.74
CA SER A 36 3.23 -3.30 -4.08
C SER A 36 3.60 -4.78 -4.04
N VAL A 37 3.14 -5.51 -5.06
CA VAL A 37 3.54 -6.89 -5.31
C VAL A 37 4.01 -7.03 -6.76
N LYS A 38 5.08 -7.79 -6.97
CA LYS A 38 5.58 -8.09 -8.31
C LYS A 38 4.81 -9.29 -8.88
N CYS A 39 4.11 -9.06 -9.99
CA CYS A 39 3.45 -10.12 -10.74
C CYS A 39 4.47 -10.99 -11.49
N SER A 40 4.10 -12.23 -11.82
CA SER A 40 4.88 -13.19 -12.64
C SER A 40 5.35 -12.59 -13.97
N CYS A 41 4.57 -11.70 -14.59
CA CYS A 41 4.93 -11.01 -15.83
C CYS A 41 5.97 -9.88 -15.65
N GLY A 42 6.40 -9.61 -14.42
CA GLY A 42 7.33 -8.55 -14.06
C GLY A 42 6.69 -7.16 -13.89
N PHE A 43 5.37 -7.04 -13.96
CA PHE A 43 4.66 -5.81 -13.61
C PHE A 43 4.52 -5.65 -12.09
N GLU A 44 4.71 -4.44 -11.59
CA GLU A 44 4.51 -4.12 -10.17
C GLU A 44 3.08 -3.61 -9.95
N VAL A 45 2.28 -4.37 -9.20
CA VAL A 45 0.89 -4.04 -8.86
C VAL A 45 0.89 -3.30 -7.53
N TYR A 46 0.46 -2.06 -7.52
CA TYR A 46 0.43 -1.21 -6.32
C TYR A 46 -0.86 -1.34 -5.53
N ASN A 47 -0.75 -1.11 -4.23
CA ASN A 47 -1.86 -1.02 -3.29
C ASN A 47 -2.22 0.43 -2.96
N ASP A 48 -3.44 0.64 -2.49
CA ASP A 48 -4.00 1.94 -2.16
C ASP A 48 -3.52 2.49 -0.79
N ILE A 49 -2.74 1.69 -0.04
CA ILE A 49 -2.14 2.09 1.24
C ILE A 49 -1.28 3.36 1.12
N ALA A 50 -0.66 3.55 -0.05
CA ALA A 50 0.13 4.74 -0.33
C ALA A 50 -0.74 6.00 -0.17
N SER A 51 -1.95 6.03 -0.74
CA SER A 51 -2.85 7.18 -0.65
C SER A 51 -3.24 7.52 0.79
N CYS A 52 -3.50 6.51 1.62
CA CYS A 52 -3.79 6.70 3.05
C CYS A 52 -2.61 7.33 3.80
N VAL A 53 -1.38 6.84 3.55
CA VAL A 53 -0.15 7.33 4.20
C VAL A 53 0.18 8.75 3.77
N GLN A 54 -0.06 9.07 2.50
CA GLN A 54 0.23 10.38 1.93
C GLN A 54 -0.70 11.49 2.43
N TRP A 55 -1.93 11.16 2.81
CA TRP A 55 -2.94 12.15 3.24
C TRP A 55 -3.06 12.26 4.77
N CYS A 56 -2.83 11.17 5.50
CA CYS A 56 -3.06 11.13 6.94
C CYS A 56 -1.88 11.70 7.74
N LYS A 57 -2.14 12.75 8.54
CA LYS A 57 -1.15 13.39 9.43
C LYS A 57 -0.52 12.44 10.47
N HIS A 58 -1.26 11.40 10.87
CA HIS A 58 -0.81 10.39 11.83
C HIS A 58 -0.28 9.11 11.16
N ALA A 59 -0.07 9.12 9.84
CA ALA A 59 0.36 7.94 9.10
C ALA A 59 1.69 7.37 9.62
N LYS A 60 2.64 8.24 9.98
CA LYS A 60 3.95 7.82 10.52
C LYS A 60 3.81 6.98 11.79
N GLU A 61 2.85 7.31 12.65
CA GLU A 61 2.54 6.55 13.87
C GLU A 61 1.79 5.25 13.54
N CYS A 62 1.02 5.22 12.45
CA CYS A 62 0.24 4.05 12.04
C CYS A 62 1.06 2.97 11.35
N VAL A 63 1.98 3.35 10.46
CA VAL A 63 2.77 2.40 9.63
C VAL A 63 4.22 2.27 10.08
N GLY A 64 4.68 3.15 10.96
CA GLY A 64 6.07 3.23 11.40
C GLY A 64 6.95 4.08 10.47
N GLU A 65 8.09 4.52 11.01
CA GLU A 65 8.99 5.47 10.34
C GLU A 65 9.59 4.92 9.04
N GLU A 66 10.01 3.66 9.03
CA GLU A 66 10.63 3.03 7.86
C GLU A 66 9.66 2.97 6.68
N MET A 67 8.44 2.45 6.93
CA MET A 67 7.40 2.31 5.91
C MET A 67 6.91 3.67 5.41
N TYR A 68 6.70 4.63 6.33
CA TYR A 68 6.32 5.99 5.98
C TYR A 68 7.35 6.64 5.05
N SER A 69 8.64 6.49 5.38
CA SER A 69 9.75 7.04 4.58
C SER A 69 9.81 6.40 3.19
N LYS A 70 9.64 5.07 3.08
CA LYS A 70 9.60 4.36 1.79
C LYS A 70 8.45 4.85 0.90
N ILE A 71 7.26 5.06 1.47
CA ILE A 71 6.09 5.54 0.71
C ILE A 71 6.27 7.01 0.29
N MET A 72 6.77 7.86 1.19
CA MET A 72 6.98 9.28 0.89
C MET A 72 8.14 9.51 -0.08
N ALA A 73 9.19 8.70 -0.06
CA ALA A 73 10.27 8.76 -1.04
C ALA A 73 9.80 8.42 -2.46
N GLN A 74 8.80 7.53 -2.60
CA GLN A 74 8.22 7.17 -3.90
C GLN A 74 7.37 8.29 -4.52
N LYS A 75 6.81 9.22 -3.73
CA LYS A 75 6.14 10.43 -4.28
C LYS A 75 7.10 11.31 -5.08
N THR A 76 8.37 11.34 -4.71
CA THR A 76 9.35 12.29 -5.23
C THR A 76 10.07 11.77 -6.48
N ALA A 77 9.89 10.50 -6.84
CA ALA A 77 10.32 9.99 -8.13
C ALA A 77 9.35 10.55 -9.18
N PRO A 78 9.81 11.39 -10.14
CA PRO A 78 8.93 11.90 -11.17
C PRO A 78 8.35 10.72 -11.94
N GLU A 79 7.02 10.70 -12.07
CA GLU A 79 6.32 9.90 -13.08
C GLU A 79 7.05 10.16 -14.41
N LYS A 80 7.77 9.16 -14.91
CA LYS A 80 8.31 9.19 -16.27
C LYS A 80 7.10 9.09 -17.20
N LYS A 81 6.52 10.25 -17.52
CA LYS A 81 5.57 10.42 -18.61
C LYS A 81 6.32 10.51 -19.92
#